data_AF-A0A7Y2B2U3-F1
#
_entry.id   AF-A0A7Y2B2U3-F1
#
_cell.length_a   1.000
_cell.length_b   1.000
_cell.length_c   1.000
_cell.angle_alpha   90.00
_cell.angle_beta   90.00
_cell.angle_gamma   90.00
#
_symmetry.space_group_name_H-M   'P 1'
#
loop_
_entity.id
_entity.type
_entity.pdbx_description
1 polymer ?
#
loop_
_entity_poly.entity_id
_entity_poly.type
_entity_poly.pdbx_seq_one_letter_code
_entity_poly.pdbx_strand_id
1 'polypeptide(L)'
;AGVRRLGIGTLLGLAPWREETLALATHAEHLYRRFGRTEISFSFPRIREAAGAIEPRYQVTDRQLTQMMCALRLVFPDAGIVLSTREAPALRDGLSRIAVTMMSAGSRTEPGGYEHPDESEKQFEIEDHRTAAEVTTMLAAQGIDPVWKDWEEALHG
;
A
#
# COMPACT_ATOMS: atom_id res chain seq x y z
N ALA A 1 18.50 14.38 -8.89
CA ALA A 1 17.85 13.13 -9.37
C ALA A 1 16.48 13.36 -10.03
N GLY A 2 15.75 14.48 -9.80
CA GLY A 2 14.54 14.79 -10.60
C GLY A 2 13.36 13.82 -10.41
N VAL A 3 13.31 13.11 -9.29
CA VAL A 3 12.32 12.07 -9.00
C VAL A 3 10.91 12.68 -8.86
N ARG A 4 9.96 12.19 -9.67
CA ARG A 4 8.57 12.68 -9.69
C ARG A 4 7.67 12.05 -8.62
N ARG A 5 7.89 10.78 -8.26
CA ARG A 5 7.08 10.02 -7.31
C ARG A 5 7.96 9.44 -6.21
N LEU A 6 7.54 9.58 -4.96
CA LEU A 6 8.25 9.09 -3.79
C LEU A 6 7.28 8.34 -2.88
N GLY A 7 7.49 7.03 -2.73
CA GLY A 7 6.79 6.21 -1.75
C GLY A 7 7.50 6.23 -0.41
N ILE A 8 6.77 6.52 0.65
CA ILE A 8 7.21 6.43 2.05
C ILE A 8 6.33 5.45 2.81
N GLY A 9 6.85 4.87 3.88
CA GLY A 9 6.11 3.90 4.68
C GLY A 9 6.87 3.47 5.91
N THR A 10 6.16 2.77 6.78
CA THR A 10 6.71 2.14 7.99
C THR A 10 6.28 0.68 8.00
N LEU A 11 7.16 -0.21 8.47
CA LEU A 11 6.84 -1.63 8.64
C LEU A 11 6.11 -1.82 9.96
N LEU A 12 4.79 -1.91 9.87
CA LEU A 12 3.90 -1.93 11.02
C LEU A 12 4.06 -3.22 11.81
N GLY A 13 4.33 -3.08 13.10
CA GLY A 13 4.67 -4.20 13.98
C GLY A 13 5.93 -3.97 14.80
N LEU A 14 6.79 -3.02 14.37
CA LEU A 14 8.05 -2.69 15.01
C LEU A 14 7.92 -1.67 16.15
N ALA A 15 6.95 -0.76 16.07
CA ALA A 15 6.69 0.27 17.06
C ALA A 15 5.18 0.53 17.26
N PRO A 16 4.77 1.29 18.29
CA PRO A 16 3.37 1.67 18.46
C PRO A 16 2.84 2.43 17.24
N TRP A 17 1.74 1.96 16.65
CA TRP A 17 1.21 2.47 15.38
C TRP A 17 0.95 3.98 15.35
N ARG A 18 0.57 4.59 16.49
CA ARG A 18 0.33 6.04 16.59
C ARG A 18 1.61 6.84 16.42
N GLU A 19 2.70 6.35 16.99
CA GLU A 19 4.02 6.97 16.90
C GLU A 19 4.56 6.86 15.47
N GLU A 20 4.44 5.67 14.86
CA GLU A 20 4.83 5.47 13.46
C GLU A 20 4.03 6.36 12.50
N THR A 21 2.71 6.49 12.73
CA THR A 21 1.84 7.36 11.92
C THR A 21 2.24 8.82 12.05
N LEU A 22 2.53 9.28 13.27
CA LEU A 22 2.95 10.66 13.51
C LEU A 22 4.31 10.95 12.84
N ALA A 23 5.27 10.04 13.01
CA ALA A 23 6.59 10.17 12.38
C ALA A 23 6.48 10.19 10.85
N LEU A 24 5.63 9.33 10.27
CA LEU A 24 5.37 9.28 8.83
C LEU A 24 4.70 10.57 8.34
N ALA A 25 3.75 11.12 9.09
CA ALA A 25 3.11 12.40 8.77
C ALA A 25 4.12 13.56 8.79
N THR A 26 4.95 13.64 9.84
CA THR A 26 6.01 14.67 9.94
C THR A 26 7.03 14.54 8.80
N HIS A 27 7.37 13.31 8.41
CA HIS A 27 8.26 13.08 7.27
C HIS A 27 7.62 13.55 5.96
N ALA A 28 6.35 13.22 5.70
CA ALA A 28 5.63 13.71 4.53
C ALA A 28 5.56 15.24 4.48
N GLU A 29 5.24 15.88 5.61
CA GLU A 29 5.21 17.34 5.71
C GLU A 29 6.56 17.97 5.36
N HIS A 30 7.66 17.41 5.87
CA HIS A 30 9.01 17.87 5.52
C HIS A 30 9.26 17.75 4.01
N LEU A 31 8.91 16.60 3.42
CA LEU A 31 9.10 16.34 1.99
C LEU A 31 8.26 17.29 1.12
N TYR A 32 6.99 17.51 1.45
CA TYR A 32 6.14 18.47 0.74
C TYR A 32 6.71 19.88 0.76
N ARG A 33 7.20 20.35 1.92
CA ARG A 33 7.83 21.68 2.05
C ARG A 33 9.12 21.79 1.24
N ARG A 34 9.91 20.72 1.17
CA ARG A 34 11.24 20.74 0.52
C ARG A 34 11.18 20.44 -0.98
N PHE A 35 10.20 19.65 -1.41
CA PHE A 35 10.09 19.04 -2.73
C PHE A 35 8.65 19.13 -3.28
N GLY A 36 8.05 20.32 -3.30
CA GLY A 36 6.64 20.51 -3.69
C GLY A 36 6.23 20.11 -5.11
N ARG A 37 7.14 19.57 -5.94
CA ARG A 37 6.83 19.00 -7.28
C ARG A 37 6.91 17.47 -7.30
N THR A 38 7.20 16.84 -6.16
CA THR A 38 7.26 15.38 -6.00
C THR A 38 5.95 14.92 -5.38
N GLU A 39 5.29 13.99 -6.05
CA GLU A 39 4.11 13.31 -5.53
C GLU A 39 4.55 12.29 -4.46
N ILE A 40 3.84 12.29 -3.33
CA ILE A 40 4.14 11.43 -2.19
C ILE A 40 3.05 10.38 -2.06
N SER A 41 3.44 9.14 -1.78
CA SER A 41 2.51 8.08 -1.41
C SER A 41 2.89 7.40 -0.10
N PHE A 42 1.90 7.00 0.67
CA PHE A 42 2.04 6.26 1.91
C PHE A 42 1.82 4.77 1.68
N SER A 43 2.65 3.94 2.31
CA SER A 43 2.50 2.49 2.35
C SER A 43 2.50 1.99 3.79
N PHE A 44 1.70 0.95 4.03
CA PHE A 44 1.42 0.43 5.37
C PHE A 44 1.64 -1.10 5.45
N PRO A 45 2.82 -1.61 5.05
CA PRO A 45 3.08 -3.04 5.17
C PRO A 45 3.01 -3.46 6.64
N ARG A 46 2.09 -4.37 6.99
CA ARG A 46 2.14 -5.10 8.26
C ARG A 46 3.19 -6.19 8.20
N ILE A 47 3.88 -6.45 9.31
CA ILE A 47 4.70 -7.65 9.46
C ILE A 47 3.79 -8.87 9.21
N ARG A 48 4.26 -9.75 8.33
CA ARG A 48 3.64 -11.04 8.02
C ARG A 48 4.67 -12.13 8.22
N GLU A 49 4.19 -13.36 8.29
CA GLU A 49 5.07 -14.53 8.32
C GLU A 49 5.96 -14.56 7.07
N ALA A 50 7.23 -14.91 7.30
CA ALA A 50 8.28 -15.06 6.32
C ALA A 50 9.38 -15.96 6.90
N ALA A 51 10.27 -16.50 6.07
CA ALA A 51 11.42 -17.25 6.56
C ALA A 51 12.31 -16.36 7.46
N GLY A 52 12.52 -16.78 8.71
CA GLY A 52 13.23 -15.99 9.72
C GLY A 52 12.45 -14.79 10.28
N ALA A 53 11.13 -14.74 10.08
CA ALA A 53 10.30 -13.65 10.58
C ALA A 53 10.33 -13.53 12.11
N ILE A 54 10.31 -12.28 12.56
CA ILE A 54 10.15 -11.91 13.96
C ILE A 54 8.66 -11.68 14.19
N GLU A 55 8.11 -12.29 15.24
CA GLU A 55 6.75 -12.00 15.70
C GLU A 55 6.58 -10.48 15.94
N PRO A 56 5.51 -9.85 15.44
CA PRO A 56 5.31 -8.42 15.61
C PRO A 56 5.21 -8.08 17.09
N ARG A 57 6.12 -7.23 17.57
CA ARG A 57 6.11 -6.74 18.95
C ARG A 57 4.84 -5.93 19.25
N TYR A 58 4.30 -5.24 18.25
CA TYR A 58 3.08 -4.44 18.36
C TYR A 58 2.08 -4.86 17.28
N GLN A 59 1.11 -5.70 17.63
CA GLN A 59 0.06 -6.08 16.69
C GLN A 59 -0.76 -4.87 16.25
N VAL A 60 -0.92 -4.70 14.93
CA VAL A 60 -1.75 -3.64 14.34
C VAL A 60 -3.03 -4.26 13.80
N THR A 61 -4.14 -3.95 14.45
CA THR A 61 -5.48 -4.41 14.06
C THR A 61 -5.97 -3.70 12.81
N ASP A 62 -6.92 -4.32 12.09
CA ASP A 62 -7.57 -3.72 10.92
C ASP A 62 -8.22 -2.36 11.24
N ARG A 63 -8.80 -2.23 12.44
CA ARG A 63 -9.34 -0.96 12.95
C ARG A 63 -8.26 0.11 13.02
N GLN A 64 -7.09 -0.23 13.55
CA GLN A 64 -5.98 0.72 13.69
C GLN A 64 -5.41 1.08 12.32
N LEU A 65 -5.18 0.09 11.44
CA LEU A 65 -4.74 0.35 10.06
C LEU A 65 -5.71 1.28 9.33
N THR A 66 -7.02 1.04 9.47
CA THR A 66 -8.06 1.91 8.91
C THR A 66 -7.97 3.33 9.47
N GLN A 67 -7.82 3.48 10.80
CA GLN A 67 -7.66 4.78 11.45
C GLN A 67 -6.43 5.55 10.94
N MET A 68 -5.31 4.86 10.73
CA MET A 68 -4.09 5.47 10.19
C MET A 68 -4.30 6.01 8.79
N MET A 69 -4.87 5.19 7.89
CA MET A 69 -5.13 5.58 6.50
C MET A 69 -6.12 6.74 6.42
N CYS A 70 -7.21 6.71 7.20
CA CYS A 70 -8.17 7.80 7.25
C CYS A 70 -7.54 9.09 7.79
N ALA A 71 -6.75 9.01 8.86
CA ALA A 71 -6.07 10.19 9.42
C ALA A 71 -5.12 10.82 8.39
N LEU A 72 -4.29 10.01 7.71
CA LEU A 72 -3.36 10.52 6.70
C LEU A 72 -4.08 11.02 5.45
N ARG A 73 -5.19 10.40 5.03
CA ARG A 73 -6.04 10.91 3.94
C ARG A 73 -6.64 12.29 4.25
N LEU A 74 -7.05 12.51 5.50
CA LEU A 74 -7.61 13.80 5.93
C LEU A 74 -6.55 14.90 6.00
N VAL A 75 -5.32 14.56 6.42
CA VAL A 75 -4.23 15.53 6.56
C VAL A 75 -3.51 15.79 5.22
N PHE A 76 -3.38 14.77 4.39
CA PHE A 76 -2.66 14.81 3.11
C PHE A 76 -3.59 14.35 1.97
N PRO A 77 -4.59 15.17 1.57
CA PRO A 77 -5.60 14.76 0.61
C PRO A 77 -5.04 14.40 -0.77
N ASP A 78 -3.92 15.02 -1.16
CA ASP A 78 -3.26 14.79 -2.45
C ASP A 78 -2.26 13.62 -2.42
N ALA A 79 -2.00 13.02 -1.25
CA ALA A 79 -1.09 11.89 -1.15
C ALA A 79 -1.73 10.59 -1.68
N GLY A 80 -0.92 9.78 -2.34
CA GLY A 80 -1.29 8.41 -2.65
C GLY A 80 -1.33 7.54 -1.39
N ILE A 81 -2.20 6.53 -1.37
CA ILE A 81 -2.21 5.49 -0.34
C ILE A 81 -2.16 4.13 -1.05
N VAL A 82 -1.10 3.37 -0.74
CA VAL A 82 -0.79 2.09 -1.37
C VAL A 82 -1.15 0.94 -0.43
N LEU A 83 -1.95 -0.01 -0.92
CA LEU A 83 -2.32 -1.24 -0.19
C LEU A 83 -1.81 -2.49 -0.91
N SER A 84 -1.05 -3.31 -0.20
CA SER A 84 -0.50 -4.56 -0.77
C SER A 84 -1.41 -5.76 -0.58
N THR A 85 -1.11 -6.84 -1.30
CA THR A 85 -1.66 -8.20 -1.16
C THR A 85 -1.36 -8.88 0.18
N ARG A 86 -0.61 -8.22 1.07
CA ARG A 86 -0.47 -8.60 2.50
C ARG A 86 -1.78 -8.57 3.28
N GLU A 87 -2.83 -7.96 2.75
CA GLU A 87 -4.08 -7.72 3.46
C GLU A 87 -5.21 -8.55 2.88
N ALA A 88 -6.05 -9.11 3.76
CA ALA A 88 -7.19 -9.93 3.37
C ALA A 88 -8.17 -9.20 2.42
N PRO A 89 -8.82 -9.94 1.49
CA PRO A 89 -9.76 -9.39 0.52
C PRO A 89 -10.81 -8.44 1.11
N ALA A 90 -11.48 -8.84 2.19
CA ALA A 90 -12.57 -8.06 2.79
C ALA A 90 -12.09 -6.68 3.30
N LEU A 91 -10.89 -6.61 3.89
CA LEU A 91 -10.30 -5.36 4.34
C LEU A 91 -9.92 -4.47 3.15
N ARG A 92 -9.31 -5.08 2.13
CA ARG A 92 -8.92 -4.37 0.90
C ARG A 92 -10.12 -3.76 0.18
N ASP A 93 -11.21 -4.51 0.06
CA ASP A 93 -12.46 -4.08 -0.57
C ASP A 93 -13.15 -2.94 0.19
N GLY A 94 -12.99 -2.89 1.51
CA GLY A 94 -13.46 -1.77 2.33
C GLY A 94 -12.58 -0.53 2.20
N LEU A 95 -11.25 -0.72 2.27
CA LEU A 95 -10.27 0.38 2.25
C LEU A 95 -10.18 1.08 0.89
N SER A 96 -10.45 0.37 -0.22
CA SER A 96 -10.56 0.96 -1.57
C SER A 96 -11.63 2.04 -1.66
N ARG A 97 -12.68 1.97 -0.84
CA ARG A 97 -13.78 2.95 -0.86
C ARG A 97 -13.49 4.23 -0.11
N ILE A 98 -12.52 4.22 0.81
CA ILE A 98 -12.39 5.30 1.80
C ILE A 98 -11.01 5.96 1.85
N ALA A 99 -9.94 5.29 1.40
CA ALA A 99 -8.60 5.83 1.55
C ALA A 99 -7.61 5.43 0.46
N VAL A 100 -7.64 4.16 0.02
CA VAL A 100 -6.63 3.60 -0.87
C VAL A 100 -6.79 4.14 -2.29
N THR A 101 -5.68 4.56 -2.90
CA THR A 101 -5.65 5.04 -4.30
C THR A 101 -4.86 4.12 -5.21
N MET A 102 -4.05 3.22 -4.66
CA MET A 102 -3.26 2.25 -5.41
C MET A 102 -3.21 0.93 -4.66
N MET A 103 -3.37 -0.19 -5.36
CA MET A 103 -3.20 -1.51 -4.75
C MET A 103 -2.58 -2.51 -5.71
N SER A 104 -1.80 -3.45 -5.16
CA SER A 104 -1.22 -4.56 -5.94
C SER A 104 -2.25 -5.67 -6.15
N ALA A 105 -2.22 -6.37 -7.27
CA ALA A 105 -3.05 -7.56 -7.51
C ALA A 105 -2.22 -8.65 -8.21
N GLY A 106 -2.58 -9.93 -8.02
CA GLY A 106 -1.82 -11.05 -8.59
C GLY A 106 -0.34 -11.04 -8.21
N SER A 107 -0.01 -10.68 -6.97
CA SER A 107 1.38 -10.60 -6.51
C SER A 107 2.04 -11.98 -6.44
N ARG A 108 3.33 -12.03 -6.72
CA ARG A 108 4.22 -13.14 -6.31
C ARG A 108 5.35 -12.55 -5.50
N THR A 109 5.63 -13.14 -4.34
CA THR A 109 6.57 -12.60 -3.33
C THR A 109 7.90 -13.35 -3.31
N GLU A 110 8.09 -14.24 -4.27
CA GLU A 110 9.30 -15.02 -4.53
C GLU A 110 10.13 -14.29 -5.59
N PRO A 111 11.45 -14.09 -5.37
CA PRO A 111 12.36 -13.68 -6.44
C PRO A 111 12.24 -14.58 -7.67
N GLY A 112 11.92 -13.99 -8.83
CA GLY A 112 11.69 -14.75 -10.07
C GLY A 112 10.36 -15.50 -10.12
N GLY A 113 9.51 -15.40 -9.09
CA GLY A 113 8.32 -16.22 -8.93
C GLY A 113 7.32 -16.15 -10.07
N TYR A 114 7.33 -15.11 -10.91
CA TYR A 114 6.49 -15.02 -12.12
C TYR A 114 6.93 -15.97 -13.25
N GLU A 115 8.21 -16.30 -13.32
CA GLU A 115 8.80 -17.19 -14.34
C GLU A 115 9.15 -18.57 -13.75
N HIS A 116 9.56 -18.60 -12.48
CA HIS A 116 10.06 -19.77 -11.75
C HIS A 116 9.35 -19.91 -10.39
N PRO A 117 8.11 -20.41 -10.37
CA PRO A 117 7.39 -20.64 -9.11
C PRO A 117 8.15 -21.66 -8.24
N ASP A 118 8.18 -21.43 -6.92
CA ASP A 118 8.75 -22.33 -5.89
C ASP A 118 10.29 -22.49 -5.85
N GLU A 119 11.06 -21.75 -6.65
CA GLU A 119 12.54 -21.81 -6.62
C GLU A 119 13.19 -20.98 -5.50
N SER A 120 12.41 -20.12 -4.82
CA SER A 120 12.93 -19.22 -3.78
C SER A 120 11.96 -19.04 -2.61
N GLU A 121 12.48 -18.63 -1.46
CA GLU A 121 11.66 -18.36 -0.28
C GLU A 121 10.84 -17.08 -0.45
N LYS A 122 9.56 -17.12 -0.04
CA LYS A 122 8.67 -15.96 -0.06
C LYS A 122 9.18 -14.87 0.90
N GLN A 123 9.21 -13.62 0.41
CA GLN A 123 9.53 -12.45 1.25
C GLN A 123 8.46 -12.20 2.33
N PHE A 124 7.21 -12.53 2.04
CA PHE A 124 6.08 -12.49 2.97
C PHE A 124 4.93 -13.33 2.42
N GLU A 125 4.08 -13.84 3.32
CA GLU A 125 2.85 -14.53 2.92
C GLU A 125 1.79 -13.55 2.39
N ILE A 126 1.15 -13.95 1.28
CA ILE A 126 0.09 -13.19 0.62
C ILE A 126 -1.24 -13.58 1.27
N GLU A 127 -2.11 -12.61 1.56
CA GLU A 127 -3.47 -12.90 2.05
C GLU A 127 -4.55 -12.75 0.98
N ASP A 128 -4.27 -12.01 -0.08
CA ASP A 128 -5.19 -11.85 -1.20
C ASP A 128 -4.57 -12.35 -2.50
N HIS A 129 -4.99 -13.55 -2.88
CA HIS A 129 -4.55 -14.26 -4.07
C HIS A 129 -5.38 -13.93 -5.32
N ARG A 130 -6.33 -13.00 -5.23
CA ARG A 130 -7.12 -12.59 -6.40
C ARG A 130 -6.22 -12.05 -7.50
N THR A 131 -6.56 -12.43 -8.72
CA THR A 131 -5.95 -11.95 -9.94
C THR A 131 -6.24 -10.46 -10.16
N ALA A 132 -5.44 -9.83 -11.03
CA ALA A 132 -5.68 -8.48 -11.52
C ALA A 132 -7.12 -8.27 -12.05
N ALA A 133 -7.65 -9.26 -12.78
CA ALA A 133 -8.99 -9.22 -13.34
C ALA A 133 -10.08 -9.24 -12.26
N GLU A 134 -9.95 -10.12 -11.26
CA GLU A 134 -10.91 -10.21 -10.15
C GLU A 134 -10.93 -8.94 -9.30
N VAL A 135 -9.76 -8.36 -9.00
CA VAL A 135 -9.67 -7.07 -8.29
C VAL A 135 -10.28 -5.94 -9.11
N THR A 136 -10.08 -5.93 -10.43
CA THR A 136 -10.69 -4.95 -11.35
C THR A 136 -12.21 -5.05 -11.33
N THR A 137 -12.76 -6.25 -11.46
CA THR A 137 -14.20 -6.48 -11.37
C THR A 137 -14.76 -6.07 -10.01
N MET A 138 -14.03 -6.38 -8.93
CA MET A 138 -14.42 -5.95 -7.59
C MET A 138 -14.50 -4.42 -7.51
N LEU A 139 -13.48 -3.67 -7.94
CA LEU A 139 -13.46 -2.21 -7.93
C LEU A 139 -14.58 -1.60 -8.79
N ALA A 140 -14.78 -2.12 -10.00
CA ALA A 140 -15.84 -1.68 -10.89
C ALA A 140 -17.24 -1.87 -10.27
N ALA A 141 -17.47 -2.98 -9.55
CA ALA A 141 -18.72 -3.21 -8.82
C ALA A 141 -18.95 -2.22 -7.66
N GLN A 142 -17.91 -1.52 -7.21
CA GLN A 142 -18.01 -0.43 -6.22
C GLN A 142 -18.19 0.95 -6.88
N GLY A 143 -18.24 1.04 -8.21
CA GLY A 143 -18.26 2.30 -8.94
C GLY A 143 -16.89 2.99 -9.02
N ILE A 144 -15.80 2.24 -8.81
CA ILE A 144 -14.42 2.74 -8.92
C ILE A 144 -13.85 2.31 -10.27
N ASP A 145 -13.27 3.24 -11.03
CA ASP A 145 -12.61 2.97 -12.31
C ASP A 145 -11.13 2.59 -12.08
N PRO A 146 -10.72 1.33 -12.37
CA PRO A 146 -9.34 0.90 -12.19
C PRO A 146 -8.45 1.32 -13.36
N VAL A 147 -7.44 2.14 -13.06
CA VAL A 147 -6.46 2.62 -14.05
C VAL A 147 -5.12 1.90 -13.87
N TRP A 148 -4.59 1.33 -14.95
CA TRP A 148 -3.31 0.58 -14.95
C TRP A 148 -2.09 1.46 -15.28
N LYS A 149 -2.30 2.55 -16.02
CA LYS A 149 -1.28 3.52 -16.42
C LYS A 149 -1.90 4.90 -16.41
N ASP A 150 -1.51 5.75 -15.46
CA ASP A 150 -1.99 7.15 -15.41
C ASP A 150 -1.06 8.14 -16.13
N TRP A 151 -0.02 7.63 -16.80
CA TRP A 151 1.08 8.42 -17.35
C TRP A 151 1.28 8.26 -18.86
N GLU A 152 0.42 7.50 -19.56
CA GLU A 152 0.44 7.49 -21.02
C GLU A 152 -0.23 8.76 -21.53
N GLU A 153 0.52 9.58 -22.29
CA GLU A 153 0.05 10.84 -22.88
C GLU A 153 -1.24 10.68 -23.71
N ALA A 154 -1.57 9.48 -24.18
CA ALA A 154 -2.79 9.19 -24.95
C ALA A 154 -4.11 9.42 -24.20
N LEU A 155 -4.07 9.63 -22.88
CA LEU A 155 -5.25 9.93 -22.05
C LEU A 155 -5.35 11.41 -21.62
N HIS A 156 -4.40 12.24 -22.05
CA HIS A 156 -4.48 13.69 -21.95
C HIS A 156 -4.66 14.22 -23.38
N GLY A 157 -5.89 14.65 -23.70
CA GLY A 157 -6.36 14.89 -25.07
C GLY A 157 -5.53 15.83 -25.93
#